data_AF-A0A970XCI5-F1
#
_entry.id   AF-A0A970XCI5-F1
#
_cell.length_a   1.000
_cell.length_b   1.000
_cell.length_c   1.000
_cell.angle_alpha   90.00
_cell.angle_beta   90.00
_cell.angle_gamma   90.00
#
_symmetry.space_group_name_H-M   'P 1'
#
loop_
_entity.id
_entity.type
_entity.pdbx_description
1 polymer ?
#
loop_
_entity_poly.entity_id
_entity_poly.type
_entity_poly.pdbx_seq_one_letter_code
_entity_poly.pdbx_strand_id
1 'polypeptide(L)'
;EIFVLDMGEPVKIMDLAYNLIKLSGLVPDVDIKIEITGLRPGEKLYEELSYQEEADNRKTTLNSKIYISPPIAFDTKVFRIQLDNLKKYSDDNNVEELRRELNEVIFSCVNHKQAEFEQLALVI
;
A
#
# COMPACT_ATOMS: atom_id res chain seq x y z
N GLU A 1 1.65 -0.94 -20.04
CA GLU A 1 1.60 -2.19 -19.24
C GLU A 1 2.02 -1.84 -17.82
N ILE A 2 1.43 -2.49 -16.82
CA ILE A 2 1.81 -2.29 -15.41
C ILE A 2 2.74 -3.45 -15.03
N PHE A 3 3.97 -3.13 -14.63
CA PHE A 3 4.94 -4.14 -14.22
C PHE A 3 4.91 -4.33 -12.72
N VAL A 4 4.80 -5.59 -12.30
CA VAL A 4 4.82 -6.02 -10.89
C VAL A 4 6.04 -6.90 -10.69
N LEU A 5 6.82 -6.62 -9.65
CA LEU A 5 8.02 -7.38 -9.29
C LEU A 5 7.68 -8.41 -8.23
N ASP A 6 8.29 -9.59 -8.29
CA ASP A 6 8.31 -10.51 -7.14
C ASP A 6 9.41 -10.11 -6.16
N MET A 7 8.98 -9.69 -4.97
CA MET A 7 9.82 -9.22 -3.88
C MET A 7 10.29 -10.35 -2.95
N GLY A 8 9.81 -11.58 -3.18
CA GLY A 8 10.12 -12.73 -2.34
C GLY A 8 9.45 -12.67 -0.97
N GLU A 9 10.14 -13.25 0.01
CA GLU A 9 9.60 -13.37 1.38
C GLU A 9 9.59 -12.01 2.12
N PRO A 10 8.50 -11.70 2.84
CA PRO A 10 8.43 -10.49 3.65
C PRO A 10 9.46 -10.51 4.77
N VAL A 11 10.07 -9.36 5.04
CA VAL A 11 11.09 -9.21 6.08
C VAL A 11 10.55 -8.37 7.23
N LYS A 12 10.74 -8.84 8.47
CA LYS A 12 10.36 -8.08 9.67
C LYS A 12 11.33 -6.93 9.89
N ILE A 13 10.80 -5.72 10.09
CA ILE A 13 11.60 -4.51 10.35
C ILE A 13 12.44 -4.65 11.63
N MET A 14 11.93 -5.35 12.65
CA MET A 14 12.67 -5.62 13.88
C MET A 14 13.95 -6.43 13.60
N ASP A 15 13.83 -7.51 12.83
CA ASP A 15 14.96 -8.38 12.49
C ASP A 15 15.99 -7.62 11.64
N LEU A 16 15.52 -6.77 10.72
CA LEU A 16 16.37 -5.89 9.94
C LEU A 16 17.18 -4.93 10.84
N ALA A 17 16.54 -4.27 11.80
CA ALA A 17 17.21 -3.36 12.74
C ALA A 17 18.29 -4.10 13.56
N TYR A 18 17.95 -5.28 14.11
CA TYR A 18 18.92 -6.12 14.83
C TYR A 18 20.10 -6.53 13.95
N ASN A 19 19.84 -6.92 12.70
CA ASN A 19 20.88 -7.33 11.77
C ASN A 19 21.80 -6.15 11.40
N LEU A 20 21.26 -4.95 11.21
CA LEU A 20 22.07 -3.76 10.92
C LEU A 20 23.03 -3.40 12.06
N ILE A 21 22.58 -3.50 13.31
CA ILE A 21 23.42 -3.26 14.49
C ILE A 21 24.56 -4.30 14.56
N LYS A 22 24.23 -5.60 14.40
CA LYS A 22 25.23 -6.68 14.40
C LYS A 22 26.24 -6.55 13.27
N LEU A 23 25.79 -6.19 12.06
CA LEU A 23 26.66 -5.97 10.90
C LEU A 23 27.62 -4.79 11.10
N SER A 24 27.28 -3.86 11.99
CA SER A 24 28.13 -2.74 12.39
C SER A 24 29.16 -3.14 13.47
N GLY A 25 29.20 -4.40 13.90
CA GLY A 25 30.10 -4.89 14.93
C GLY A 25 29.66 -4.57 16.36
N LEU A 26 28.41 -4.13 16.54
CA LEU A 26 27.84 -3.72 17.82
C LEU A 26 26.86 -4.76 18.36
N VAL A 27 26.66 -4.76 19.67
CA VAL A 27 25.72 -5.64 20.37
C VAL A 27 24.39 -4.91 20.55
N PRO A 28 23.30 -5.40 19.93
CA PRO A 28 21.97 -4.85 20.13
C PRO A 28 21.55 -4.86 21.59
N ASP A 29 20.81 -3.84 22.01
CA ASP A 29 20.33 -3.62 23.38
C ASP A 29 21.45 -3.40 24.43
N VAL A 30 22.71 -3.35 24.01
CA VAL A 30 23.87 -2.99 24.85
C VAL A 30 24.52 -1.72 24.33
N ASP A 31 25.01 -1.74 23.09
CA ASP A 31 25.66 -0.58 22.46
C ASP A 31 24.63 0.37 21.84
N ILE A 32 23.59 -0.21 21.24
CA ILE A 32 22.46 0.53 20.63
C ILE A 32 21.17 -0.12 21.08
N LYS A 33 20.37 0.64 21.83
CA LYS A 33 19.04 0.23 22.30
C LYS A 33 17.99 0.45 21.22
N ILE A 34 17.10 -0.52 21.04
CA ILE A 34 15.92 -0.38 20.16
C ILE A 34 14.73 0.06 21.01
N GLU A 35 14.06 1.13 20.59
CA GLU A 35 12.85 1.64 21.24
C GLU A 35 11.65 1.57 20.30
N ILE A 36 10.55 1.02 20.79
CA ILE A 36 9.30 0.88 20.01
C ILE A 36 8.49 2.16 20.17
N THR A 37 8.35 2.94 19.11
CA THR A 37 7.60 4.20 19.11
C THR A 37 6.13 4.06 18.72
N GLY A 38 5.70 2.86 18.34
CA GLY A 38 4.36 2.60 17.81
C GLY A 38 4.20 2.99 16.34
N LEU A 39 3.03 2.68 15.77
CA LEU A 39 2.67 3.00 14.39
C LEU A 39 2.24 4.47 14.26
N ARG A 40 2.67 5.12 13.18
CA ARG A 40 2.20 6.46 12.82
C ARG A 40 0.81 6.37 12.16
N PRO A 41 -0.02 7.44 12.24
CA PRO A 41 -1.33 7.45 11.58
C PRO A 41 -1.20 7.19 10.07
N GLY A 42 -1.92 6.19 9.57
CA GLY A 42 -1.87 5.77 8.16
C GLY A 42 -0.81 4.73 7.81
N GLU A 43 0.04 4.31 8.76
CA GLU A 43 0.96 3.20 8.54
C GLU A 43 0.25 1.85 8.63
N LYS A 44 0.65 0.92 7.77
CA LYS A 44 0.23 -0.48 7.81
C LYS A 44 1.29 -1.32 8.52
N LEU A 45 0.86 -2.27 9.36
CA LEU A 45 1.76 -3.23 10.01
C LEU A 45 2.27 -4.30 9.03
N TYR A 46 1.44 -4.61 8.02
CA TYR A 46 1.76 -5.50 6.91
C TYR A 46 1.27 -4.83 5.63
N GLU A 47 2.09 -4.87 4.59
CA GLU A 47 1.62 -4.54 3.24
C GLU A 47 0.72 -5.68 2.74
N GLU A 48 -0.33 -5.34 2.01
CA GLU A 48 -1.19 -6.34 1.37
C GLU A 48 -0.38 -7.06 0.28
N LEU A 49 -0.10 -8.34 0.50
CA LEU A 49 0.41 -9.22 -0.55
C LEU A 49 -0.75 -9.54 -1.51
N SER A 50 -1.10 -8.60 -2.40
CA SER A 50 -2.04 -8.85 -3.51
C SER A 50 -1.48 -9.84 -4.55
N TYR A 51 -0.47 -10.64 -4.20
CA TYR A 51 0.10 -11.62 -5.10
C TYR A 51 -0.89 -12.70 -5.48
N GLN A 52 -1.80 -13.16 -4.61
CA GLN A 52 -2.68 -14.29 -4.94
C GLN A 52 -3.84 -13.90 -5.86
N GLU A 53 -4.52 -12.79 -5.59
CA GLU A 53 -5.67 -12.39 -6.41
C GLU A 53 -5.28 -11.71 -7.73
N GLU A 54 -4.14 -11.01 -7.76
CA GLU A 54 -3.57 -10.51 -9.01
C GLU A 54 -2.75 -11.60 -9.75
N ALA A 55 -2.33 -12.70 -9.10
CA ALA A 55 -1.58 -13.79 -9.76
C ALA A 55 -2.35 -14.42 -10.91
N ASP A 56 -3.65 -14.63 -10.71
CA ASP A 56 -4.48 -15.37 -11.65
C ASP A 56 -4.58 -14.71 -13.03
N ASN A 57 -4.34 -13.40 -13.11
CA ASN A 57 -4.42 -12.62 -14.35
C ASN A 57 -3.07 -12.04 -14.83
N ARG A 58 -1.96 -12.33 -14.15
CA ARG A 58 -0.63 -11.81 -14.51
C ARG A 58 -0.01 -12.61 -15.65
N LYS A 59 0.58 -11.89 -16.62
CA LYS A 59 1.41 -12.50 -17.67
C LYS A 59 2.87 -12.51 -17.24
N THR A 60 3.56 -13.62 -17.47
CA THR A 60 5.01 -13.73 -17.22
C THR A 60 5.80 -13.04 -18.32
N THR A 61 6.91 -12.41 -17.95
CA THR A 61 7.89 -11.90 -18.93
C THR A 61 9.04 -12.91 -19.12
N LEU A 62 10.07 -12.55 -19.90
CA LEU A 62 11.30 -13.33 -20.01
C LEU A 62 12.05 -13.47 -18.67
N ASN A 63 11.83 -12.55 -17.72
CA ASN A 63 12.39 -12.63 -16.39
C ASN A 63 11.34 -13.21 -15.43
N SER A 64 11.69 -14.29 -14.73
CA SER A 64 10.80 -14.98 -13.80
C SER A 64 10.37 -14.14 -12.60
N LYS A 65 11.05 -13.03 -12.31
CA LYS A 65 10.70 -12.10 -11.22
C LYS A 65 9.88 -10.89 -11.67
N ILE A 66 9.52 -10.80 -12.95
CA ILE A 66 8.80 -9.65 -13.51
C ILE A 66 7.52 -10.12 -14.19
N TYR A 67 6.40 -9.57 -13.74
CA TYR A 67 5.05 -9.88 -14.20
C TYR A 67 4.40 -8.64 -14.80
N ILE A 68 3.48 -8.86 -15.75
CA ILE A 68 2.64 -7.82 -16.33
C ILE A 68 1.22 -7.99 -15.78
N SER A 69 0.75 -6.98 -15.05
CA SER A 69 -0.64 -6.91 -14.57
C SER A 69 -1.51 -6.14 -15.57
N PRO A 70 -2.70 -6.65 -15.93
CA PRO A 70 -3.62 -5.91 -16.79
C PRO A 70 -4.14 -4.67 -16.07
N PRO A 71 -4.25 -3.51 -16.77
CA PRO A 71 -4.81 -2.32 -16.16
C PRO A 71 -6.29 -2.52 -15.83
N ILE A 72 -6.71 -2.01 -14.69
CA ILE A 72 -8.14 -1.94 -14.33
C ILE A 72 -8.79 -0.89 -15.24
N ALA A 73 -9.86 -1.27 -15.93
CA ALA A 73 -10.62 -0.33 -16.73
C ALA A 73 -11.49 0.56 -15.84
N PHE A 74 -11.46 1.87 -16.06
CA PHE A 74 -12.29 2.84 -15.36
C PHE A 74 -12.75 3.94 -16.31
N ASP A 75 -13.83 4.64 -15.97
CA ASP A 75 -14.35 5.73 -16.78
C ASP A 75 -13.50 7.00 -16.61
N THR A 76 -12.75 7.35 -17.65
CA THR A 76 -11.87 8.54 -17.66
C THR A 76 -12.64 9.85 -17.51
N LYS A 77 -13.89 9.94 -17.98
CA LYS A 77 -14.70 11.15 -17.85
C LYS A 77 -15.10 11.36 -16.40
N VAL A 78 -15.57 10.30 -15.75
CA VAL A 78 -15.93 10.32 -14.32
C VAL A 78 -14.70 10.65 -13.48
N PHE A 79 -13.58 9.96 -13.73
CA PHE A 79 -12.32 10.20 -13.02
C PHE A 79 -11.84 11.64 -13.16
N ARG A 80 -11.98 12.24 -14.35
CA ARG A 80 -11.58 13.63 -14.57
C ARG A 80 -12.46 14.63 -13.80
N ILE A 81 -13.77 14.40 -13.74
CA ILE A 81 -14.69 15.21 -12.93
C ILE A 81 -14.31 15.13 -11.45
N GLN A 82 -14.02 13.92 -10.95
CA GLN A 82 -13.60 13.74 -9.56
C GLN A 82 -12.26 14.43 -9.27
N LEU A 83 -11.31 14.40 -10.22
CA LEU A 83 -10.02 15.10 -10.09
C LEU A 83 -10.21 16.63 -10.02
N ASP A 84 -11.10 17.18 -10.84
CA ASP A 84 -11.41 18.62 -10.83
C ASP A 84 -12.08 19.02 -9.50
N ASN A 85 -12.95 18.16 -8.94
CA ASN A 85 -13.56 18.37 -7.63
C ASN A 85 -12.51 18.32 -6.50
N LEU A 86 -11.61 17.34 -6.52
CA LEU A 86 -10.51 17.25 -5.55
C LEU A 86 -9.65 18.51 -5.56
N LYS A 87 -9.32 19.03 -6.74
CA LYS A 87 -8.57 20.28 -6.87
C LYS A 87 -9.32 21.44 -6.22
N LYS A 88 -10.61 21.57 -6.49
CA LYS A 88 -11.46 22.61 -5.90
C LYS A 88 -11.46 22.54 -4.36
N TYR A 89 -11.67 21.36 -3.79
CA TYR A 89 -11.70 21.19 -2.33
C TYR A 89 -10.33 21.41 -1.67
N SER A 90 -9.24 21.13 -2.39
CA SER A 90 -7.88 21.46 -1.96
C SER A 90 -7.64 22.97 -1.93
N ASP A 91 -8.09 23.69 -2.96
CA ASP A 91 -7.97 25.16 -3.03
C ASP A 91 -8.82 25.85 -1.94
N ASP A 92 -10.00 25.28 -1.64
CA ASP A 92 -10.91 25.76 -0.58
C ASP A 92 -10.48 25.30 0.84
N ASN A 93 -9.38 24.54 0.96
CA ASN A 93 -8.82 23.97 2.19
C ASN A 93 -9.84 23.18 3.04
N ASN A 94 -10.81 22.53 2.38
CA ASN A 94 -11.87 21.75 3.01
C ASN A 94 -11.44 20.27 3.15
N VAL A 95 -10.79 19.96 4.26
CA VAL A 95 -10.17 18.65 4.52
C VAL A 95 -11.19 17.51 4.56
N GLU A 96 -12.40 17.75 5.11
CA GLU A 96 -13.43 16.72 5.23
C GLU A 96 -13.99 16.32 3.86
N GLU A 97 -14.33 17.30 3.03
CA GLU A 97 -14.83 17.07 1.68
C GLU A 97 -13.74 16.47 0.78
N LEU A 98 -12.50 16.92 0.91
CA LEU A 98 -11.35 16.35 0.20
C LEU A 98 -11.17 14.87 0.53
N ARG A 99 -11.24 14.50 1.82
CA ARG A 99 -11.15 13.11 2.25
C ARG A 99 -12.32 12.27 1.72
N ARG A 100 -13.54 12.82 1.71
CA ARG A 100 -14.72 12.15 1.17
C ARG A 100 -14.58 11.86 -0.33
N GLU A 101 -14.23 12.88 -1.13
CA GLU A 101 -14.03 12.70 -2.57
C GLU A 101 -12.88 11.74 -2.87
N LEU A 102 -11.80 11.78 -2.09
CA LEU A 102 -10.68 10.87 -2.28
C LEU A 102 -11.10 9.41 -2.05
N ASN A 103 -11.92 9.16 -1.03
CA ASN A 103 -12.50 7.83 -0.81
C ASN A 103 -13.42 7.39 -1.96
N GLU A 104 -14.26 8.29 -2.47
CA GLU A 104 -15.13 8.01 -3.63
C GLU A 104 -14.34 7.70 -4.89
N VAL A 105 -13.25 8.44 -5.16
CA VAL A 105 -12.33 8.15 -6.28
C VAL A 105 -11.75 6.75 -6.13
N ILE A 106 -11.19 6.44 -4.96
CA ILE A 106 -10.61 5.13 -4.69
C ILE A 106 -11.65 4.04 -4.86
N PHE A 107 -12.86 4.19 -4.30
CA PHE A 107 -13.92 3.19 -4.43
C PHE A 107 -14.36 3.02 -5.89
N SER A 108 -14.52 4.11 -6.64
CA SER A 108 -14.90 4.07 -8.06
C SER A 108 -13.84 3.38 -8.94
N CYS A 109 -12.55 3.48 -8.58
CA CYS A 109 -11.45 2.85 -9.30
C CYS A 109 -11.18 1.40 -8.84
N VAL A 110 -11.50 1.06 -7.59
CA VAL A 110 -11.19 -0.24 -6.97
C VAL A 110 -12.43 -1.16 -6.89
N ASN A 111 -13.54 -0.78 -7.50
CA ASN A 111 -14.85 -1.47 -7.43
C ASN A 111 -14.95 -2.89 -8.05
N HIS A 112 -13.83 -3.61 -8.15
CA HIS A 112 -13.84 -5.06 -8.13
C HIS A 112 -13.18 -5.58 -6.83
N LYS A 113 -13.98 -5.66 -5.76
CA LYS A 113 -13.85 -6.55 -4.59
C LYS A 113 -13.13 -6.07 -3.32
N GLN A 114 -13.28 -4.82 -2.92
CA GLN A 114 -12.98 -4.43 -1.52
C GLN A 114 -14.15 -4.78 -0.58
N ALA A 115 -14.61 -6.04 -0.52
CA ALA A 115 -15.75 -6.46 0.32
C ALA A 115 -15.36 -7.15 1.65
N GLU A 116 -14.08 -7.39 1.93
CA GLU A 116 -13.67 -8.13 3.16
C GLU A 116 -12.88 -7.29 4.18
N PHE A 117 -12.60 -6.01 3.90
CA PHE A 117 -11.70 -5.22 4.76
C PHE A 117 -12.36 -4.62 6.02
N GLU A 118 -13.69 -4.66 6.15
CA GLU A 118 -14.36 -4.16 7.37
C GLU A 118 -14.24 -5.11 8.57
N GLN A 119 -13.81 -6.36 8.40
CA GLN A 119 -13.72 -7.32 9.51
C GLN A 119 -12.43 -7.26 10.33
N LEU A 120 -11.35 -6.64 9.82
CA LEU A 120 -10.08 -6.53 10.58
C LEU A 120 -9.98 -5.26 11.44
N ALA A 121 -10.79 -4.23 11.18
CA ALA A 121 -10.77 -2.99 11.95
C ALA A 121 -11.45 -3.11 13.34
N LEU A 122 -12.08 -4.26 13.65
CA LEU A 122 -12.83 -4.47 14.90
C LEU A 122 -12.08 -5.31 15.97
N VAL A 123 -10.79 -5.64 15.78
CA VAL A 123 -10.02 -6.50 16.72
C VAL A 123 -8.75 -5.83 17.28
N ILE A 124 -8.67 -4.49 17.30
CA ILE A 124 -7.69 -3.78 18.13
C ILE A 124 -8.39 -2.71 18.96
#